data_AF-A0A804HZK7-F1
#
_entry.id   AF-A0A804HZK7-F1
#
_cell.length_a   1.000
_cell.length_b   1.000
_cell.length_c   1.000
_cell.angle_alpha   90.00
_cell.angle_beta   90.00
_cell.angle_gamma   90.00
#
_symmetry.space_group_name_H-M   'P 1'
#
loop_
_entity.id
_entity.type
_entity.pdbx_description
1 polymer ?
#
loop_
_entity_poly.entity_id
_entity_poly.type
_entity_poly.pdbx_seq_one_letter_code
_entity_poly.pdbx_strand_id
1 'polypeptide(L)'
;MISGFRRSLSLSGLSPNASPARRRPRDAPRHARSASLPCRSQSALSLIQDEIRSLRSGTASDLERIDRLLAALDDLLRLSRIQDPLRRCPALADRLLDGFLRLLDAQGSFRSAVLALGQHHAEACTAVRRRDPVRLASAARSLRRAEKELVLLATAIKDLTRCPPFTPGLWADAAEAEVAGIVTEAVAATATAMSAVYLGIAAVSSAAASAAAAASTSKDSWMVRALRRPSPSKKREAEEAEMGAMEKLEERMEGLEEGSERVYRSLVNIRVALLNALTPSL
;
A
#
# COMPACT_ATOMS: atom_id res chain seq x y z
N MET A 1 -49.59 -23.10 36.73
CA MET A 1 -50.61 -22.14 36.28
C MET A 1 -50.78 -21.09 37.35
N ILE A 2 -50.11 -19.94 37.25
CA ILE A 2 -50.36 -18.83 38.17
C ILE A 2 -50.45 -17.55 37.35
N SER A 3 -51.70 -17.10 37.25
CA SER A 3 -52.18 -15.84 36.72
C SER A 3 -51.67 -14.66 37.56
N GLY A 4 -51.54 -13.51 36.91
CA GLY A 4 -50.97 -12.29 37.45
C GLY A 4 -51.82 -11.57 38.50
N PHE A 5 -51.20 -10.57 39.12
CA PHE A 5 -51.73 -9.52 39.99
C PHE A 5 -50.55 -8.52 40.08
N ARG A 6 -50.61 -7.18 39.95
CA ARG A 6 -51.63 -6.17 40.28
C ARG A 6 -51.49 -4.95 39.36
N ARG A 7 -52.63 -4.45 38.88
CA ARG A 7 -52.83 -3.02 38.60
C ARG A 7 -53.32 -2.37 39.89
N SER A 8 -52.78 -1.20 40.22
CA SER A 8 -53.31 -0.31 41.25
C SER A 8 -53.37 1.11 40.68
N LEU A 9 -54.58 1.66 40.50
CA LEU A 9 -55.14 2.80 41.27
C LEU A 9 -54.56 4.16 40.78
N SER A 10 -55.29 5.18 40.34
CA SER A 10 -56.71 5.54 40.54
C SER A 10 -57.12 6.60 39.51
N LEU A 11 -58.40 6.63 39.16
CA LEU A 11 -59.09 7.71 38.43
C LEU A 11 -59.74 8.68 39.42
N SER A 12 -59.55 9.99 39.22
CA SER A 12 -60.40 11.11 39.67
C SER A 12 -60.13 12.27 38.68
N GLY A 13 -61.08 13.01 38.11
CA GLY A 13 -62.53 13.03 38.22
C GLY A 13 -63.12 13.80 37.03
N LEU A 14 -64.45 13.72 36.88
CA LEU A 14 -65.24 14.35 35.83
C LEU A 14 -65.37 15.88 36.03
N SER A 15 -65.41 16.65 34.94
CA SER A 15 -66.58 17.48 34.56
C SER A 15 -66.41 18.14 33.16
N PRO A 16 -67.52 18.49 32.47
CA PRO A 16 -67.54 18.81 31.04
C PRO A 16 -67.73 20.31 30.73
N ASN A 17 -67.59 20.65 29.43
CA ASN A 17 -68.35 21.65 28.64
C ASN A 17 -67.55 22.76 27.92
N ALA A 18 -68.04 23.12 26.72
CA ALA A 18 -67.74 24.26 25.83
C ALA A 18 -66.69 24.12 24.68
N SER A 19 -67.22 24.21 23.45
CA SER A 19 -66.59 24.27 22.10
C SER A 19 -66.00 25.67 21.75
N PRO A 20 -65.55 25.97 20.51
CA PRO A 20 -64.68 25.27 19.55
C PRO A 20 -63.47 26.14 19.08
N ALA A 21 -62.68 25.60 18.14
CA ALA A 21 -61.75 26.30 17.22
C ALA A 21 -60.29 26.56 17.67
N ARG A 22 -59.38 25.67 17.21
CA ARG A 22 -58.28 26.06 16.31
C ARG A 22 -57.55 24.82 15.77
N ARG A 23 -57.49 24.71 14.45
CA ARG A 23 -56.69 23.72 13.73
C ARG A 23 -55.20 23.98 13.98
N ARG A 24 -54.46 22.95 14.42
CA ARG A 24 -53.01 22.81 14.23
C ARG A 24 -52.71 21.35 13.83
N PRO A 25 -51.64 21.10 13.05
CA PRO A 25 -51.48 19.84 12.34
C PRO A 25 -51.14 18.70 13.29
N ARG A 26 -51.62 17.50 12.93
CA ARG A 26 -51.23 16.20 13.50
C ARG A 26 -49.70 16.11 13.60
N ASP A 27 -49.19 15.97 14.82
CA ASP A 27 -47.89 15.34 15.04
C ASP A 27 -48.02 13.88 14.59
N ALA A 28 -47.40 13.56 13.46
CA ALA A 28 -47.13 12.20 13.06
C ALA A 28 -46.26 11.54 14.15
N PRO A 29 -46.42 10.23 14.42
CA PRO A 29 -45.48 9.54 15.28
C PRO A 29 -44.12 9.62 14.60
N ARG A 30 -43.19 10.35 15.22
CA ARG A 30 -41.78 10.30 14.81
C ARG A 30 -41.36 8.85 15.01
N HIS A 31 -41.24 8.12 13.90
CA HIS A 31 -40.56 6.83 13.87
C HIS A 31 -39.22 7.04 14.56
N ALA A 32 -39.09 6.47 15.76
CA ALA A 32 -37.82 6.31 16.43
C ALA A 32 -36.95 5.50 15.45
N ARG A 33 -36.11 6.22 14.70
CA ARG A 33 -35.06 5.60 13.89
C ARG A 33 -34.16 4.91 14.90
N SER A 34 -34.19 3.59 14.90
CA SER A 34 -33.21 2.76 15.57
C SER A 34 -31.84 3.26 15.15
N ALA A 35 -31.15 3.98 16.04
CA ALA A 35 -29.76 4.30 15.86
C ALA A 35 -29.00 2.99 16.09
N SER A 36 -28.86 2.19 15.03
CA SER A 36 -27.98 1.02 15.06
C SER A 36 -26.59 1.52 15.42
N LEU A 37 -26.09 1.10 16.59
CA LEU A 37 -24.70 1.29 16.97
C LEU A 37 -23.82 0.89 15.77
N PRO A 38 -22.84 1.71 15.37
CA PRO A 38 -21.94 1.33 14.30
C PRO A 38 -21.32 -0.01 14.68
N CYS A 39 -21.52 -1.02 13.82
CA CYS A 39 -20.92 -2.32 14.03
C CYS A 39 -19.40 -2.14 13.99
N ARG A 40 -18.63 -2.85 14.83
CA ARG A 40 -17.15 -2.82 14.82
C ARG A 40 -16.53 -3.02 13.43
N SER A 41 -17.23 -3.74 12.54
CA SER A 41 -16.83 -3.91 11.14
C SER A 41 -16.96 -2.61 10.32
N GLN A 42 -17.99 -1.80 10.54
CA GLN A 42 -18.18 -0.54 9.81
C GLN A 42 -17.07 0.47 10.13
N SER A 43 -16.62 0.51 11.39
CA SER A 43 -15.46 1.35 11.77
C SER A 43 -14.12 0.82 11.21
N ALA A 44 -13.97 -0.50 11.05
CA ALA A 44 -12.78 -1.09 10.44
C ALA A 44 -12.75 -0.86 8.91
N LEU A 45 -13.90 -0.93 8.24
CA LEU A 45 -14.01 -0.64 6.81
C LEU A 45 -13.74 0.83 6.49
N SER A 46 -14.26 1.77 7.30
CA SER A 46 -13.94 3.19 7.14
C SER A 46 -12.45 3.47 7.33
N LEU A 47 -11.81 2.82 8.31
CA LEU A 47 -10.36 2.93 8.54
C LEU A 47 -9.56 2.50 7.31
N ILE A 48 -9.90 1.36 6.69
CA ILE A 48 -9.19 0.89 5.49
C ILE A 48 -9.39 1.84 4.32
N GLN A 49 -10.61 2.36 4.13
CA GLN A 49 -10.85 3.36 3.09
C GLN A 49 -10.07 4.66 3.33
N ASP A 50 -9.93 5.08 4.58
CA ASP A 50 -9.11 6.23 4.98
C ASP A 50 -7.63 5.95 4.68
N GLU A 51 -7.12 4.76 5.03
CA GLU A 51 -5.73 4.37 4.73
C GLU A 51 -5.47 4.21 3.22
N ILE A 52 -6.43 3.71 2.44
CA ILE A 52 -6.34 3.68 0.97
C ILE A 52 -6.24 5.11 0.42
N ARG A 53 -7.07 6.04 0.90
CA ARG A 53 -7.03 7.46 0.49
C ARG A 53 -5.72 8.13 0.90
N SER A 54 -5.23 7.85 2.11
CA SER A 54 -3.93 8.29 2.63
C SER A 54 -2.76 7.75 1.81
N LEU A 55 -2.82 6.48 1.38
CA LEU A 55 -1.79 5.86 0.56
C LEU A 55 -1.77 6.45 -0.85
N ARG A 56 -2.94 6.74 -1.44
CA ARG A 56 -3.07 7.35 -2.78
C ARG A 56 -2.66 8.83 -2.84
N SER A 57 -2.83 9.57 -1.75
CA SER A 57 -2.40 10.97 -1.67
C SER A 57 -0.91 11.13 -1.34
N GLY A 58 -0.27 10.04 -0.89
CA GLY A 58 1.15 10.01 -0.55
C GLY A 58 2.06 10.05 -1.77
N THR A 59 3.31 10.47 -1.54
CA THR A 59 4.39 10.36 -2.52
C THR A 59 4.93 8.92 -2.54
N ALA A 60 5.67 8.59 -3.60
CA ALA A 60 6.13 7.24 -3.96
C ALA A 60 7.13 6.57 -2.99
N SER A 61 7.15 6.89 -1.69
CA SER A 61 8.17 6.43 -0.74
C SER A 61 7.68 5.96 0.61
N ASP A 62 6.38 5.99 0.91
CA ASP A 62 5.93 5.67 2.27
C ASP A 62 5.63 4.18 2.45
N LEU A 63 6.70 3.38 2.56
CA LEU A 63 6.62 1.97 2.99
C LEU A 63 5.87 1.83 4.32
N GLU A 64 5.93 2.84 5.19
CA GLU A 64 5.16 2.92 6.42
C GLU A 64 3.65 3.02 6.19
N ARG A 65 3.19 3.73 5.15
CA ARG A 65 1.76 3.77 4.80
C ARG A 65 1.30 2.45 4.23
N ILE A 66 2.16 1.79 3.43
CA ILE A 66 1.89 0.44 2.93
C ILE A 66 1.74 -0.51 4.13
N ASP A 67 2.68 -0.47 5.08
CA ASP A 67 2.65 -1.30 6.28
C ASP A 67 1.39 -1.04 7.13
N ARG A 68 1.00 0.23 7.34
CA ARG A 68 -0.24 0.58 8.05
C ARG A 68 -1.50 0.04 7.37
N LEU A 69 -1.61 0.18 6.05
CA LEU A 69 -2.73 -0.38 5.30
C LEU A 69 -2.77 -1.91 5.42
N LEU A 70 -1.61 -2.58 5.32
CA LEU A 70 -1.51 -4.02 5.46
C LEU A 70 -1.87 -4.48 6.88
N ALA A 71 -1.45 -3.76 7.92
CA ALA A 71 -1.84 -4.06 9.29
C ALA A 71 -3.36 -3.90 9.51
N ALA A 72 -3.95 -2.82 9.01
CA ALA A 72 -5.40 -2.61 9.07
C ALA A 72 -6.16 -3.71 8.30
N LEU A 73 -5.61 -4.17 7.17
CA LEU A 73 -6.16 -5.26 6.37
C LEU A 73 -6.06 -6.62 7.09
N ASP A 74 -4.94 -6.90 7.75
CA ASP A 74 -4.76 -8.10 8.59
C ASP A 74 -5.80 -8.14 9.72
N ASP A 75 -6.00 -7.02 10.43
CA ASP A 75 -7.00 -6.90 11.48
C ASP A 75 -8.43 -7.11 10.95
N LEU A 76 -8.73 -6.60 9.75
CA LEU A 76 -10.01 -6.80 9.09
C LEU A 76 -10.23 -8.28 8.74
N LEU A 77 -9.24 -8.94 8.14
CA LEU A 77 -9.31 -10.34 7.71
C LEU A 77 -9.42 -11.32 8.89
N ARG A 78 -9.02 -10.92 10.09
CA ARG A 78 -9.21 -11.69 11.33
C ARG A 78 -10.63 -11.63 11.91
N LEU A 79 -11.51 -10.76 11.39
CA LEU A 79 -12.90 -10.71 11.83
C LEU A 79 -13.67 -11.92 11.28
N SER A 80 -14.29 -12.71 12.15
CA SER A 80 -15.08 -13.91 11.75
C SER A 80 -16.13 -13.59 10.69
N ARG A 81 -16.79 -12.43 10.79
CA ARG A 81 -17.75 -11.90 9.80
C ARG A 81 -17.20 -11.84 8.38
N ILE A 82 -15.88 -11.71 8.22
CA ILE A 82 -15.19 -11.61 6.92
C ILE A 82 -14.63 -12.97 6.49
N GLN A 83 -14.38 -13.88 7.45
CA GLN A 83 -13.94 -15.24 7.17
C GLN A 83 -15.08 -16.13 6.65
N ASP A 84 -16.31 -15.99 7.17
CA ASP A 84 -17.44 -16.81 6.73
C ASP A 84 -17.77 -16.65 5.24
N PRO A 85 -17.80 -15.43 4.67
CA PRO A 85 -17.96 -15.24 3.23
C PRO A 85 -16.79 -15.78 2.41
N LEU A 86 -15.55 -15.64 2.90
CA LEU A 86 -14.35 -16.21 2.25
C LEU A 86 -14.41 -17.74 2.17
N ARG A 87 -14.90 -18.41 3.22
CA ARG A 87 -15.11 -19.86 3.25
C ARG A 87 -16.20 -20.32 2.29
N ARG A 88 -17.26 -19.52 2.10
CA ARG A 88 -18.35 -19.84 1.17
C ARG A 88 -17.99 -19.56 -0.29
N CYS A 89 -16.98 -18.72 -0.55
CA CYS A 89 -16.56 -18.31 -1.88
C CYS A 89 -15.09 -18.67 -2.15
N PRO A 90 -14.78 -19.95 -2.49
CA PRO A 90 -13.41 -20.40 -2.70
C PRO A 90 -12.71 -19.64 -3.84
N ALA A 91 -13.41 -19.28 -4.92
CA ALA A 91 -12.84 -18.54 -6.04
C ALA A 91 -12.29 -17.16 -5.64
N LEU A 92 -12.92 -16.49 -4.68
CA LEU A 92 -12.39 -15.25 -4.12
C LEU A 92 -11.17 -15.52 -3.23
N ALA A 93 -11.28 -16.53 -2.37
CA ALA A 93 -10.21 -16.90 -1.46
C ALA A 93 -8.93 -17.23 -2.24
N ASP A 94 -9.05 -18.01 -3.31
CA ASP A 94 -7.96 -18.35 -4.23
C ASP A 94 -7.37 -17.11 -4.89
N ARG A 95 -8.22 -16.19 -5.37
CA ARG A 95 -7.74 -14.94 -5.98
C ARG A 95 -7.00 -14.06 -4.98
N LEU A 96 -7.47 -13.95 -3.74
CA LEU A 96 -6.79 -13.18 -2.70
C LEU A 96 -5.46 -13.84 -2.34
N LEU A 97 -5.44 -15.16 -2.14
CA LEU A 97 -4.22 -15.92 -1.88
C LEU A 97 -3.19 -15.77 -3.02
N ASP A 98 -3.63 -15.87 -4.27
CA ASP A 98 -2.79 -15.65 -5.45
C ASP A 98 -2.29 -14.20 -5.51
N GLY A 99 -3.17 -13.22 -5.25
CA GLY A 99 -2.79 -11.81 -5.19
C GLY A 99 -1.70 -11.54 -4.14
N PHE A 100 -1.86 -12.05 -2.92
CA PHE A 100 -0.85 -11.91 -1.86
C PHE A 100 0.43 -12.68 -2.17
N LEU A 101 0.35 -13.86 -2.80
CA LEU A 101 1.53 -14.61 -3.22
C LEU A 101 2.34 -13.82 -4.26
N ARG A 102 1.68 -13.26 -5.27
CA ARG A 102 2.35 -12.45 -6.30
C ARG A 102 2.94 -11.16 -5.72
N LEU A 103 2.29 -10.54 -4.75
CA LEU A 103 2.85 -9.41 -4.00
C LEU A 103 4.08 -9.82 -3.17
N LEU A 104 4.02 -10.99 -2.52
CA LEU A 104 5.14 -11.54 -1.74
C LEU A 104 6.35 -11.84 -2.62
N ASP A 105 6.14 -12.51 -3.76
CA ASP A 105 7.21 -12.85 -4.70
C ASP A 105 7.89 -11.59 -5.21
N ALA A 106 7.10 -10.59 -5.63
CA ALA A 106 7.64 -9.33 -6.10
C ALA A 106 8.35 -8.54 -4.99
N GLN A 107 7.83 -8.53 -3.76
CA GLN A 107 8.50 -7.92 -2.61
C GLN A 107 9.80 -8.64 -2.23
N GLY A 108 9.85 -9.97 -2.33
CA GLY A 108 11.05 -10.76 -2.10
C GLY A 108 12.13 -10.49 -3.16
N SER A 109 11.75 -10.44 -4.43
CA SER A 109 12.66 -10.05 -5.51
C SER A 109 13.13 -8.61 -5.37
N PHE A 110 12.24 -7.69 -4.98
CA PHE A 110 12.58 -6.30 -4.72
C PHE A 110 13.63 -6.16 -3.62
N ARG A 111 13.45 -6.86 -2.48
CA ARG A 111 14.44 -6.88 -1.39
C ARG A 111 15.81 -7.35 -1.87
N SER A 112 15.84 -8.39 -2.69
CA SER A 112 17.08 -8.90 -3.27
C SER A 112 17.74 -7.88 -4.21
N ALA A 113 16.95 -7.20 -5.04
CA ALA A 113 17.43 -6.14 -5.93
C ALA A 113 17.95 -4.91 -5.17
N VAL A 114 17.32 -4.52 -4.06
CA VAL A 114 17.78 -3.43 -3.19
C VAL A 114 19.12 -3.77 -2.54
N LEU A 115 19.29 -4.99 -2.03
CA LEU A 115 20.58 -5.45 -1.47
C LEU A 115 21.70 -5.40 -2.52
N ALA A 116 21.43 -5.86 -3.74
CA ALA A 116 22.39 -5.79 -4.85
C ALA A 116 22.69 -4.33 -5.24
N LEU A 117 21.67 -3.47 -5.27
CA LEU A 117 21.81 -2.05 -5.54
C LEU A 117 22.75 -1.36 -4.53
N GLY A 118 22.62 -1.68 -3.24
CA GLY A 118 23.53 -1.20 -2.19
C GLY A 118 24.98 -1.62 -2.41
N GLN A 119 25.21 -2.87 -2.82
CA GLN A 119 26.55 -3.35 -3.17
C GLN A 119 27.14 -2.58 -4.36
N HIS A 120 26.35 -2.35 -5.41
CA HIS A 120 26.77 -1.62 -6.60
C HIS A 120 27.04 -0.14 -6.32
N HIS A 121 26.26 0.49 -5.43
CA HIS A 121 26.53 1.85 -4.97
C HIS A 121 27.84 1.92 -4.19
N ALA A 122 28.06 1.03 -3.22
CA ALA A 122 29.30 0.97 -2.47
C ALA A 122 30.52 0.75 -3.39
N GLU A 123 30.41 -0.16 -4.37
CA GLU A 123 31.42 -0.37 -5.39
C GLU A 123 31.72 0.90 -6.19
N ALA A 124 30.69 1.62 -6.63
CA ALA A 124 30.84 2.88 -7.36
C ALA A 124 31.56 3.94 -6.50
N CYS A 125 31.16 4.11 -5.24
CA CYS A 125 31.80 5.01 -4.29
C CYS A 125 33.29 4.66 -4.07
N THR A 126 33.61 3.37 -3.92
CA THR A 126 35.01 2.95 -3.78
C THR A 126 35.83 3.20 -5.06
N ALA A 127 35.22 3.00 -6.24
CA ALA A 127 35.88 3.23 -7.53
C ALA A 127 36.15 4.72 -7.76
N VAL A 128 35.23 5.60 -7.35
CA VAL A 128 35.43 7.07 -7.35
C VAL A 128 36.63 7.43 -6.47
N ARG A 129 36.67 6.96 -5.22
CA ARG A 129 37.77 7.24 -4.27
C ARG A 129 39.12 6.74 -4.78
N ARG A 130 39.15 5.56 -5.41
CA ARG A 130 40.35 4.95 -5.99
C ARG A 130 40.71 5.48 -7.38
N ARG A 131 39.87 6.33 -7.97
CA ARG A 131 40.01 6.87 -9.33
C ARG A 131 40.18 5.76 -10.38
N ASP A 132 39.41 4.69 -10.24
CA ASP A 132 39.45 3.50 -11.10
C ASP A 132 38.29 3.55 -12.12
N PRO A 133 38.53 4.01 -13.36
CA PRO A 133 37.47 4.20 -14.34
C PRO A 133 36.86 2.87 -14.82
N VAL A 134 37.61 1.77 -14.78
CA VAL A 134 37.13 0.46 -15.24
C VAL A 134 36.11 -0.10 -14.27
N ARG A 135 36.41 -0.06 -12.97
CA ARG A 135 35.47 -0.48 -11.91
C ARG A 135 34.25 0.44 -11.82
N LEU A 136 34.45 1.72 -12.10
CA LEU A 136 33.37 2.69 -12.12
C LEU A 136 32.42 2.43 -13.31
N ALA A 137 32.95 2.12 -14.49
CA ALA A 137 32.17 1.69 -15.65
C ALA A 137 31.46 0.33 -15.46
N SER A 138 32.04 -0.60 -14.68
CA SER A 138 31.33 -1.83 -14.31
C SER A 138 30.20 -1.58 -13.32
N ALA A 139 30.43 -0.76 -12.30
CA ALA A 139 29.40 -0.38 -11.33
C ALA A 139 28.24 0.39 -11.99
N ALA A 140 28.53 1.30 -12.93
CA ALA A 140 27.51 1.97 -13.73
C ALA A 140 26.62 0.97 -14.51
N ARG A 141 27.22 -0.10 -15.06
CA ARG A 141 26.46 -1.15 -15.75
C ARG A 141 25.60 -1.98 -14.80
N SER A 142 26.06 -2.25 -13.59
CA SER A 142 25.28 -3.02 -12.61
C SER A 142 24.13 -2.19 -12.03
N LEU A 143 24.33 -0.90 -11.75
CA LEU A 143 23.25 0.03 -11.38
C LEU A 143 22.13 0.08 -12.46
N ARG A 144 22.49 0.11 -13.76
CA ARG A 144 21.50 0.02 -14.87
C ARG A 144 20.79 -1.32 -14.94
N ARG A 145 21.42 -2.42 -14.51
CA ARG A 145 20.75 -3.73 -14.47
C ARG A 145 19.74 -3.75 -13.33
N ALA A 146 20.14 -3.28 -12.14
CA ALA A 146 19.24 -3.16 -10.99
C ALA A 146 18.04 -2.24 -11.30
N GLU A 147 18.26 -1.12 -11.99
CA GLU A 147 17.18 -0.26 -12.50
C GLU A 147 16.16 -1.05 -13.33
N LYS A 148 16.63 -1.82 -14.33
CA LYS A 148 15.75 -2.59 -15.20
C LYS A 148 14.98 -3.66 -14.42
N GLU A 149 15.62 -4.34 -13.48
CA GLU A 149 14.96 -5.32 -12.61
C GLU A 149 13.86 -4.66 -11.78
N LEU A 150 14.12 -3.50 -11.17
CA LEU A 150 13.13 -2.74 -10.42
C LEU A 150 11.94 -2.29 -11.28
N VAL A 151 12.19 -1.82 -12.52
CA VAL A 151 11.14 -1.47 -13.47
C VAL A 151 10.30 -2.69 -13.84
N LEU A 152 10.95 -3.84 -14.10
CA LEU A 152 10.24 -5.08 -14.42
C LEU A 152 9.34 -5.52 -13.27
N LEU A 153 9.85 -5.50 -12.03
CA LEU A 153 9.05 -5.80 -10.83
C LEU A 153 7.87 -4.84 -10.69
N ALA A 154 8.08 -3.55 -10.92
CA ALA A 154 7.02 -2.55 -10.87
C ALA A 154 5.90 -2.82 -11.89
N THR A 155 6.26 -3.25 -13.11
CA THR A 155 5.29 -3.62 -14.15
C THR A 155 4.54 -4.91 -13.80
N ALA A 156 5.24 -5.93 -13.29
CA ALA A 156 4.65 -7.21 -12.93
C ALA A 156 3.60 -7.07 -11.81
N ILE A 157 3.88 -6.24 -10.80
CA ILE A 157 2.89 -5.91 -9.75
C ILE A 157 1.72 -5.13 -10.33
N LYS A 158 1.96 -4.18 -11.26
CA LYS A 158 0.90 -3.34 -11.81
C LYS A 158 -0.13 -4.16 -12.60
N ASP A 159 0.28 -5.25 -13.23
CA ASP A 159 -0.67 -6.16 -13.90
C ASP A 159 -1.67 -6.81 -12.93
N LEU A 160 -1.37 -6.92 -11.64
CA LEU A 160 -2.31 -7.38 -10.61
C LEU A 160 -3.53 -6.45 -10.46
N THR A 161 -3.37 -5.16 -10.79
CA THR A 161 -4.45 -4.17 -10.69
C THR A 161 -5.47 -4.27 -11.83
N ARG A 162 -5.18 -5.05 -12.87
CA ARG A 162 -6.06 -5.24 -14.04
C ARG A 162 -7.07 -6.38 -13.88
N CYS A 163 -7.06 -7.09 -12.75
CA CYS A 163 -7.95 -8.22 -12.56
C CYS A 163 -9.43 -7.77 -12.54
N PRO A 164 -10.33 -8.42 -13.29
CA PRO A 164 -11.72 -8.00 -13.43
C PRO A 164 -12.45 -7.98 -12.07
N PRO A 165 -13.39 -7.07 -11.84
CA PRO A 165 -14.20 -7.10 -10.62
C PRO A 165 -14.93 -8.43 -10.51
N PHE A 166 -15.20 -8.88 -9.28
CA PHE A 166 -16.01 -10.06 -9.07
C PHE A 166 -17.43 -9.86 -9.63
N THR A 167 -17.99 -10.91 -10.23
CA THR A 167 -19.33 -10.86 -10.80
C THR A 167 -20.37 -10.61 -9.69
N PRO A 168 -21.32 -9.67 -9.91
CA PRO A 168 -22.46 -9.51 -9.00
C PRO A 168 -23.22 -10.84 -8.84
N GLY A 169 -23.47 -11.27 -7.59
CA GLY A 169 -24.17 -12.52 -7.28
C GLY A 169 -23.34 -13.61 -6.58
N LEU A 170 -22.03 -13.41 -6.41
CA LEU A 170 -21.16 -14.27 -5.58
C LEU A 170 -21.37 -14.11 -4.06
N TRP A 171 -22.12 -13.09 -3.67
CA TRP A 171 -22.27 -12.64 -2.28
C TRP A 171 -23.70 -12.86 -1.80
N ALA A 172 -23.85 -13.34 -0.57
CA ALA A 172 -25.16 -13.59 0.01
C ALA A 172 -25.89 -12.29 0.36
N ASP A 173 -25.15 -11.24 0.70
CA ASP A 173 -25.69 -9.91 1.00
C ASP A 173 -24.84 -8.76 0.44
N ALA A 174 -25.38 -7.54 0.50
CA ALA A 174 -24.71 -6.33 0.01
C ALA A 174 -23.50 -5.91 0.88
N ALA A 175 -23.47 -6.28 2.16
CA ALA A 175 -22.38 -5.93 3.08
C ALA A 175 -21.14 -6.80 2.84
N GLU A 176 -21.30 -8.07 2.48
CA GLU A 176 -20.24 -8.98 2.08
C GLU A 176 -19.62 -8.54 0.75
N ALA A 177 -20.44 -8.09 -0.20
CA ALA A 177 -19.97 -7.51 -1.45
C ALA A 177 -19.16 -6.21 -1.22
N GLU A 178 -19.58 -5.36 -0.28
CA GLU A 178 -18.85 -4.16 0.12
C GLU A 178 -17.48 -4.49 0.72
N VAL A 179 -17.43 -5.42 1.69
CA VAL A 179 -16.18 -5.89 2.31
C VAL A 179 -15.21 -6.40 1.25
N ALA A 180 -15.69 -7.20 0.30
CA ALA A 180 -14.88 -7.74 -0.77
C ALA A 180 -14.33 -6.67 -1.70
N GLY A 181 -15.17 -5.70 -2.06
CA GLY A 181 -14.77 -4.53 -2.82
C GLY A 181 -13.61 -3.82 -2.11
N ILE A 182 -13.77 -3.55 -0.82
CA ILE A 182 -12.75 -2.87 -0.01
C ILE A 182 -11.45 -3.67 0.10
N VAL A 183 -11.52 -4.99 0.33
CA VAL A 183 -10.33 -5.86 0.39
C VAL A 183 -9.61 -5.88 -0.96
N THR A 184 -10.33 -6.03 -2.07
CA THR A 184 -9.72 -6.00 -3.42
C THR A 184 -9.13 -4.64 -3.75
N GLU A 185 -9.79 -3.56 -3.32
CA GLU A 185 -9.28 -2.20 -3.47
C GLU A 185 -8.01 -1.98 -2.64
N ALA A 186 -7.95 -2.51 -1.42
CA ALA A 186 -6.76 -2.45 -0.56
C ALA A 186 -5.57 -3.19 -1.19
N VAL A 187 -5.79 -4.38 -1.76
CA VAL A 187 -4.77 -5.14 -2.50
C VAL A 187 -4.29 -4.35 -3.72
N ALA A 188 -5.21 -3.76 -4.50
CA ALA A 188 -4.84 -2.94 -5.65
C ALA A 188 -4.08 -1.67 -5.23
N ALA A 189 -4.51 -0.99 -4.17
CA ALA A 189 -3.82 0.19 -3.64
C ALA A 189 -2.40 -0.14 -3.17
N THR A 190 -2.24 -1.26 -2.44
CA THR A 190 -0.94 -1.80 -2.03
C THR A 190 -0.05 -2.05 -3.25
N ALA A 191 -0.57 -2.75 -4.27
CA ALA A 191 0.16 -3.03 -5.51
C ALA A 191 0.60 -1.74 -6.22
N THR A 192 -0.28 -0.74 -6.33
CA THR A 192 0.08 0.55 -6.94
C THR A 192 1.16 1.30 -6.15
N ALA A 193 1.10 1.26 -4.82
CA ALA A 193 2.07 1.93 -3.97
C ALA A 193 3.45 1.24 -4.04
N MET A 194 3.49 -0.09 -3.96
CA MET A 194 4.73 -0.86 -4.15
C MET A 194 5.36 -0.59 -5.52
N SER A 195 4.55 -0.60 -6.58
CA SER A 195 5.01 -0.25 -7.94
C SER A 195 5.62 1.16 -8.01
N ALA A 196 4.99 2.15 -7.36
CA ALA A 196 5.52 3.51 -7.28
C ALA A 196 6.86 3.57 -6.53
N VAL A 197 7.00 2.86 -5.41
CA VAL A 197 8.25 2.75 -4.65
C VAL A 197 9.36 2.16 -5.52
N TYR A 198 9.08 1.07 -6.23
CA TYR A 198 10.06 0.40 -7.07
C TYR A 198 10.53 1.29 -8.21
N LEU A 199 9.61 2.02 -8.86
CA LEU A 199 9.95 3.00 -9.90
C LEU A 199 10.72 4.20 -9.34
N GLY A 200 10.39 4.65 -8.12
CA GLY A 200 11.13 5.71 -7.44
C GLY A 200 12.59 5.34 -7.23
N ILE A 201 12.85 4.12 -6.76
CA ILE A 201 14.22 3.62 -6.55
C ILE A 201 14.91 3.36 -7.89
N ALA A 202 14.19 2.83 -8.89
CA ALA A 202 14.73 2.65 -10.24
C ALA A 202 15.22 3.98 -10.84
N ALA A 203 14.44 5.06 -10.68
CA ALA A 203 14.82 6.38 -11.16
C ALA A 203 16.10 6.92 -10.48
N VAL A 204 16.25 6.70 -9.17
CA VAL A 204 17.43 7.11 -8.42
C VAL A 204 18.64 6.24 -8.79
N SER A 205 18.45 4.94 -9.01
CA SER A 205 19.48 4.04 -9.54
C SER A 205 19.95 4.48 -10.94
N SER A 206 19.01 4.86 -11.82
CA SER A 206 19.30 5.36 -13.17
C SER A 206 20.15 6.64 -13.12
N ALA A 207 19.78 7.57 -12.23
CA ALA A 207 20.54 8.79 -11.99
C ALA A 207 21.97 8.47 -11.50
N ALA A 208 22.12 7.62 -10.49
CA ALA A 208 23.42 7.19 -9.98
C ALA A 208 24.25 6.47 -11.06
N ALA A 209 23.62 5.65 -11.90
CA ALA A 209 24.29 4.93 -12.99
C ALA A 209 24.81 5.88 -14.08
N SER A 210 24.04 6.93 -14.41
CA SER A 210 24.44 7.96 -15.36
C SER A 210 25.59 8.81 -14.82
N ALA A 211 25.54 9.18 -13.54
CA ALA A 211 26.63 9.87 -12.85
C ALA A 211 27.92 9.04 -12.85
N ALA A 212 27.80 7.75 -12.51
CA ALA A 212 28.92 6.83 -12.57
C ALA A 212 29.48 6.72 -14.01
N ALA A 213 28.63 6.50 -15.01
CA ALA A 213 29.10 6.42 -16.40
C ALA A 213 29.86 7.69 -16.84
N ALA A 214 29.35 8.88 -16.49
CA ALA A 214 30.01 10.15 -16.81
C ALA A 214 31.40 10.26 -16.15
N ALA A 215 31.50 9.96 -14.85
CA ALA A 215 32.76 9.99 -14.11
C ALA A 215 33.82 9.02 -14.68
N SER A 216 33.41 7.84 -15.18
CA SER A 216 34.34 6.86 -15.76
C SER A 216 35.04 7.36 -17.03
N THR A 217 34.34 8.15 -17.85
CA THR A 217 34.87 8.66 -19.13
C THR A 217 35.77 9.88 -18.98
N SER A 218 35.81 10.49 -17.78
CA SER A 218 36.47 11.77 -17.51
C SER A 218 38.00 11.73 -17.63
N LYS A 219 38.65 10.59 -17.34
CA LYS A 219 40.13 10.46 -17.39
C LYS A 219 40.70 10.40 -18.81
N ASP A 220 40.13 9.58 -19.68
CA ASP A 220 40.58 9.47 -21.09
C ASP A 220 40.08 10.64 -21.95
N SER A 221 39.06 11.34 -21.45
CA SER A 221 38.55 12.59 -22.01
C SER A 221 39.43 13.81 -21.72
N TRP A 222 40.57 13.71 -21.02
CA TRP A 222 41.44 14.89 -20.88
C TRP A 222 41.88 15.41 -22.26
N MET A 223 42.21 14.52 -23.21
CA MET A 223 42.61 14.92 -24.58
C MET A 223 41.42 15.46 -25.40
N VAL A 224 40.25 14.84 -25.28
CA VAL A 224 39.04 15.20 -26.07
C VAL A 224 38.32 16.43 -25.48
N ARG A 225 38.35 16.62 -24.16
CA ARG A 225 37.75 17.75 -23.43
C ARG A 225 38.68 18.95 -23.35
N ALA A 226 40.01 18.76 -23.43
CA ALA A 226 40.96 19.86 -23.64
C ALA A 226 40.72 20.61 -24.96
N LEU A 227 40.30 19.89 -26.01
CA LEU A 227 39.89 20.49 -27.29
C LEU A 227 38.59 21.28 -27.20
N ARG A 228 37.73 20.98 -26.22
CA ARG A 228 36.43 21.63 -26.01
C ARG A 228 36.36 22.20 -24.60
N ARG A 229 37.21 23.20 -24.32
CA ARG A 229 37.38 23.91 -23.03
C ARG A 229 36.02 24.27 -22.42
N PRO A 230 35.43 23.44 -21.53
CA PRO A 230 34.20 23.79 -20.85
C PRO A 230 34.54 24.91 -19.86
N SER A 231 33.65 25.87 -19.64
CA SER A 231 33.87 26.85 -18.59
C SER A 231 34.05 26.11 -17.24
N PRO A 232 34.95 26.57 -16.36
CA PRO A 232 35.18 25.95 -15.06
C PRO A 232 33.90 25.83 -14.22
N SER A 233 32.93 26.73 -14.42
CA SER A 233 31.59 26.66 -13.83
C SER A 233 30.82 25.38 -14.23
N LYS A 234 30.73 25.08 -15.52
CA LYS A 234 30.00 23.90 -16.04
C LYS A 234 30.63 22.57 -15.63
N LYS A 235 31.95 22.56 -15.41
CA LYS A 235 32.64 21.37 -14.90
C LYS A 235 32.25 21.09 -13.45
N ARG A 236 32.24 22.14 -12.61
CA ARG A 236 31.88 22.05 -11.20
C ARG A 236 30.42 21.66 -11.00
N GLU A 237 29.50 22.24 -11.78
CA GLU A 237 28.07 21.87 -11.75
C GLU A 237 27.84 20.39 -12.09
N ALA A 238 28.59 19.84 -13.05
CA ALA A 238 28.48 18.43 -13.43
C ALA A 238 29.00 17.49 -12.32
N GLU A 239 30.16 17.82 -11.71
CA GLU A 239 30.71 17.04 -10.59
C GLU A 239 29.80 17.11 -9.35
N GLU A 240 29.21 18.27 -9.05
CA GLU A 240 28.22 18.44 -7.97
C GLU A 240 26.94 17.62 -8.25
N ALA A 241 26.46 17.60 -9.50
CA ALA A 241 25.30 16.79 -9.89
C ALA A 241 25.60 15.28 -9.82
N GLU A 242 26.81 14.86 -10.19
CA GLU A 242 27.26 13.46 -10.11
C GLU A 242 27.34 12.98 -8.65
N MET A 243 27.92 13.80 -7.76
CA MET A 243 28.00 13.52 -6.33
C MET A 243 26.60 13.48 -5.70
N GLY A 244 25.77 14.47 -6.00
CA GLY A 244 24.40 14.53 -5.48
C GLY A 244 23.52 13.37 -5.94
N ALA A 245 23.80 12.74 -7.09
CA ALA A 245 23.08 11.55 -7.53
C ALA A 245 23.47 10.29 -6.70
N MET A 246 24.74 10.15 -6.31
CA MET A 246 25.18 9.07 -5.43
C MET A 246 24.66 9.27 -4.00
N GLU A 247 24.66 10.49 -3.49
CA GLU A 247 24.10 10.84 -2.17
C GLU A 247 22.60 10.56 -2.11
N LYS A 248 21.83 10.99 -3.11
CA LYS A 248 20.40 10.69 -3.21
C LYS A 248 20.10 9.19 -3.23
N LEU A 249 20.97 8.38 -3.81
CA LEU A 249 20.82 6.92 -3.78
C LEU A 249 21.07 6.37 -2.39
N GLU A 250 22.09 6.88 -1.67
CA GLU A 250 22.38 6.51 -0.29
C GLU A 250 21.23 6.87 0.66
N GLU A 251 20.76 8.12 0.61
CA GLU A 251 19.59 8.59 1.36
C GLU A 251 18.33 7.74 1.10
N ARG A 252 18.17 7.25 -0.13
CA ARG A 252 17.03 6.42 -0.51
C ARG A 252 17.16 4.97 -0.07
N MET A 253 18.37 4.49 0.18
CA MET A 253 18.63 3.15 0.70
C MET A 253 18.55 3.14 2.24
N GLU A 254 18.79 4.27 2.88
CA GLU A 254 18.64 4.41 4.34
C GLU A 254 17.21 4.05 4.78
N GLY A 255 17.09 3.08 5.70
CA GLY A 255 15.80 2.58 6.19
C GLY A 255 14.96 1.80 5.17
N LEU A 256 15.38 1.73 3.90
CA LEU A 256 14.66 1.02 2.84
C LEU A 256 14.62 -0.47 3.09
N GLU A 257 15.75 -1.06 3.50
CA GLU A 257 15.84 -2.49 3.81
C GLU A 257 14.89 -2.87 4.95
N GLU A 258 14.93 -2.13 6.06
CA GLU A 258 14.04 -2.36 7.20
C GLU A 258 12.56 -2.14 6.83
N GLY A 259 12.25 -1.07 6.10
CA GLY A 259 10.89 -0.79 5.64
C GLY A 259 10.37 -1.88 4.70
N SER A 260 11.21 -2.35 3.78
CA SER A 260 10.86 -3.42 2.85
C SER A 260 10.64 -4.76 3.56
N GLU A 261 11.38 -5.00 4.65
CA GLU A 261 11.23 -6.18 5.49
C GLU A 261 9.94 -6.14 6.31
N ARG A 262 9.55 -4.97 6.85
CA ARG A 262 8.25 -4.79 7.52
C ARG A 262 7.10 -5.13 6.58
N VAL A 263 7.08 -4.54 5.38
CA VAL A 263 6.06 -4.83 4.36
C VAL A 263 6.04 -6.32 4.01
N TYR A 264 7.20 -6.96 3.84
CA TYR A 264 7.28 -8.40 3.55
C TYR A 264 6.67 -9.23 4.68
N ARG A 265 6.99 -8.95 5.95
CA ARG A 265 6.40 -9.64 7.11
C ARG A 265 4.88 -9.44 7.16
N SER A 266 4.39 -8.23 6.93
CA SER A 266 2.96 -7.92 6.93
C SER A 266 2.21 -8.70 5.84
N LEU A 267 2.78 -8.81 4.62
CA LEU A 267 2.22 -9.65 3.56
C LEU A 267 2.19 -11.14 3.94
N VAL A 268 3.26 -11.66 4.57
CA VAL A 268 3.31 -13.05 5.05
C VAL A 268 2.23 -13.29 6.09
N ASN A 269 2.10 -12.38 7.07
CA ASN A 269 1.12 -12.48 8.14
C ASN A 269 -0.31 -12.54 7.60
N ILE A 270 -0.65 -11.65 6.64
CA ILE A 270 -1.97 -11.67 6.00
C ILE A 270 -2.20 -13.00 5.28
N ARG A 271 -1.22 -13.51 4.52
CA ARG A 271 -1.37 -14.77 3.82
C ARG A 271 -1.57 -15.94 4.78
N VAL A 272 -0.84 -15.97 5.89
CA VAL A 272 -1.03 -16.97 6.95
C VAL A 272 -2.41 -16.82 7.58
N ALA A 273 -2.87 -15.61 7.87
CA ALA A 273 -4.21 -15.36 8.40
C ALA A 273 -5.31 -15.86 7.45
N LEU A 274 -5.17 -15.62 6.14
CA LEU A 274 -6.08 -16.14 5.12
C LEU A 274 -6.08 -17.67 5.08
N LEU A 275 -4.91 -18.31 5.05
CA LEU A 275 -4.82 -19.78 5.04
C LEU A 275 -5.45 -20.39 6.30
N ASN A 276 -5.17 -19.82 7.47
CA ASN A 276 -5.77 -20.25 8.73
C ASN A 276 -7.29 -20.06 8.73
N ALA A 277 -7.77 -18.94 8.18
CA ALA A 277 -9.19 -18.67 8.04
C ALA A 277 -9.89 -19.66 7.09
N LEU A 278 -9.21 -20.23 6.10
CA LEU A 278 -9.78 -21.18 5.13
C LEU A 278 -9.63 -22.65 5.57
N THR A 279 -8.77 -22.93 6.55
CA THR A 279 -8.58 -24.28 7.07
C THR A 279 -9.72 -24.59 8.07
N PRO A 280 -10.47 -25.68 7.91
CA PRO A 280 -11.42 -26.10 8.94
C PRO A 280 -10.66 -26.48 10.21
N SER A 281 -11.00 -25.85 11.33
CA SER A 281 -10.55 -26.30 12.65
C SER A 281 -11.18 -27.68 12.90
N LEU A 282 -10.35 -28.71 12.93
CA LEU A 282 -10.73 -30.07 13.33
C LEU A 282 -11.29 -30.10 14.76
#